data_AF-A0A945F9Z8-F1
#
_entry.id   AF-A0A945F9Z8-F1
#
_cell.length_a   1.000
_cell.length_b   1.000
_cell.length_c   1.000
_cell.angle_alpha   90.00
_cell.angle_beta   90.00
_cell.angle_gamma   90.00
#
_symmetry.space_group_name_H-M   'P 1'
#
loop_
_entity.id
_entity.type
_entity.pdbx_description
1 polymer ?
#
loop_
_entity_poly.entity_id
_entity_poly.type
_entity_poly.pdbx_seq_one_letter_code
_entity_poly.pdbx_strand_id
1 'polypeptide(L)' 'MSDDEEEKYGLMDWVGTAIGIVVAGFIIFILIWPLIDPTPDKSSTLKENIQKMK' A
#
# COMPACT_ATOMS: atom_id res chain seq x y z
N MET A 1 -29.40 -7.00 30.14
CA MET A 1 -28.53 -6.56 29.05
C MET A 1 -27.20 -6.31 29.70
N SER A 2 -26.20 -7.15 29.46
CA SER A 2 -24.92 -7.17 30.17
C SER A 2 -23.99 -6.11 29.59
N ASP A 3 -23.52 -5.19 30.44
CA ASP A 3 -22.63 -4.07 30.09
C ASP A 3 -21.34 -4.51 29.32
N ASP A 4 -20.92 -5.77 29.46
CA ASP A 4 -19.78 -6.36 28.77
C ASP A 4 -19.88 -6.38 27.23
N GLU A 5 -21.09 -6.37 26.66
CA GLU A 5 -21.27 -6.40 25.21
C GLU A 5 -21.01 -5.01 24.59
N GLU A 6 -21.43 -3.94 25.27
CA GLU A 6 -21.28 -2.56 24.78
C GLU A 6 -19.80 -2.16 24.71
N GLU A 7 -19.00 -2.54 25.73
CA GLU A 7 -17.55 -2.29 25.74
C GLU A 7 -16.81 -3.08 24.65
N LYS A 8 -17.18 -4.34 24.40
CA LYS A 8 -16.58 -5.15 23.33
C LYS A 8 -16.86 -4.59 21.95
N TYR A 9 -18.09 -4.16 21.71
CA TYR A 9 -18.47 -3.52 20.45
C TYR A 9 -17.70 -2.21 20.24
N GLY A 10 -17.52 -1.40 21.28
CA GLY A 10 -16.72 -0.17 21.20
C GLY A 10 -15.24 -0.41 20.90
N LEU A 11 -14.64 -1.45 21.49
CA LEU A 11 -13.24 -1.82 21.22
C LEU A 11 -13.05 -2.35 19.78
N MET A 12 -14.00 -3.13 19.28
CA MET A 12 -13.97 -3.63 17.90
C MET A 12 -14.09 -2.50 16.87
N ASP A 13 -14.93 -1.50 17.14
CA ASP A 13 -15.09 -0.33 16.27
C ASP A 13 -13.83 0.54 16.22
N TRP A 14 -13.17 0.73 17.36
CA TRP A 14 -11.89 1.45 17.44
C TRP A 14 -10.78 0.73 16.68
N VAL A 15 -10.66 -0.60 16.85
CA VAL A 15 -9.67 -1.42 16.15
C VAL A 15 -9.94 -1.41 14.63
N GLY A 16 -11.20 -1.56 14.22
CA GLY A 16 -11.59 -1.51 12.81
C GLY A 16 -11.25 -0.16 12.17
N THR A 17 -11.52 0.94 12.89
CA THR A 17 -11.19 2.30 12.45
C THR A 17 -9.68 2.51 12.34
N ALA A 18 -8.91 2.08 13.34
CA ALA A 18 -7.45 2.19 13.33
C ALA A 18 -6.83 1.41 12.16
N ILE A 19 -7.28 0.17 11.94
CA ILE A 19 -6.83 -0.66 10.81
C ILE A 19 -7.21 0.01 9.49
N GLY A 20 -8.44 0.53 9.37
CA GLY A 20 -8.90 1.23 8.16
C GLY A 20 -8.02 2.41 7.78
N ILE A 21 -7.62 3.23 8.76
CA ILE A 21 -6.71 4.37 8.56
C ILE A 21 -5.33 3.90 8.07
N VAL A 22 -4.76 2.87 8.72
CA VAL A 22 -3.46 2.33 8.35
C VAL A 22 -3.49 1.75 6.93
N VAL A 23 -4.54 1.01 6.58
CA VAL A 23 -4.71 0.40 5.25
C VAL A 23 -4.89 1.48 4.18
N ALA A 24 -5.76 2.47 4.41
CA ALA A 24 -5.95 3.57 3.48
C ALA A 24 -4.65 4.35 3.23
N GLY A 25 -3.89 4.64 4.30
CA GLY A 25 -2.58 5.27 4.19
C GLY A 25 -1.57 4.42 3.42
N PHE A 26 -1.56 3.11 3.64
CA PHE A 26 -0.67 2.18 2.94
C PHE A 26 -0.97 2.07 1.44
N ILE A 27 -2.26 2.06 1.05
CA ILE A 27 -2.67 2.08 -0.35
C ILE A 27 -2.18 3.36 -1.03
N ILE A 28 -2.41 4.52 -0.41
CA ILE A 28 -1.95 5.81 -0.95
C ILE A 28 -0.42 5.83 -1.03
N PHE A 29 0.28 5.31 -0.03
CA PHE A 29 1.73 5.21 -0.02
C PHE A 29 2.25 4.38 -1.20
N ILE A 30 1.68 3.20 -1.47
CA ILE A 30 2.06 2.37 -2.62
C ILE A 30 1.81 3.09 -3.95
N LEU A 31 0.71 3.86 -4.05
CA LEU A 31 0.40 4.59 -5.28
C LEU A 31 1.36 5.78 -5.50
N ILE A 32 1.75 6.47 -4.43
CA ILE A 32 2.68 7.61 -4.51
C ILE A 32 4.13 7.14 -4.62
N TRP A 33 4.49 5.99 -4.04
CA TRP A 33 5.82 5.40 -4.05
C TRP A 33 6.51 5.42 -5.44
N PRO A 34 5.88 4.93 -6.53
CA PRO A 34 6.48 4.96 -7.87
C PRO A 34 6.62 6.37 -8.47
N LEU A 35 5.94 7.39 -7.93
CA LEU A 35 6.13 8.79 -8.36
C LEU A 35 7.40 9.40 -7.74
N ILE A 36 7.75 9.01 -6.51
CA ILE A 36 8.91 9.55 -5.78
C ILE A 36 10.17 8.75 -6.10
N ASP A 37 10.07 7.42 -6.12
CA ASP A 37 11.12 6.53 -6.57
C ASP A 37 10.61 5.76 -7.79
N PRO A 38 10.66 6.38 -8.98
CA PRO A 38 10.36 5.66 -10.20
C PRO A 38 11.36 4.51 -10.29
N THR A 39 10.85 3.28 -10.12
CA THR A 39 11.65 2.06 -10.25
C THR A 39 12.46 2.20 -11.54
N PRO A 40 13.81 2.22 -11.48
CA PRO A 40 14.63 2.56 -12.61
C PRO A 40 14.27 1.61 -13.74
N ASP A 41 13.79 2.20 -14.83
CA ASP A 41 13.24 1.53 -15.98
C ASP A 41 14.29 0.55 -16.54
N LYS A 42 14.25 -0.72 -16.10
CA LYS A 42 15.18 -1.77 -16.53
C LYS A 42 14.94 -2.20 -17.99
N SER A 43 14.17 -1.43 -18.74
CA SER A 43 14.04 -1.49 -20.20
C SER A 43 15.38 -1.40 -20.95
N SER A 44 16.43 -0.86 -20.33
CA SER A 44 17.77 -0.72 -20.95
C SER A 44 18.40 -2.05 -21.38
N THR A 45 18.10 -3.19 -20.75
CA THR A 45 18.71 -4.48 -21.14
C THR A 45 18.17 -5.04 -22.45
N LEU A 46 16.92 -4.70 -22.80
CA LEU A 46 16.32 -5.13 -24.07
C LEU A 46 16.77 -4.22 -25.23
N LYS A 47 16.86 -2.90 -24.98
CA LYS A 47 17.30 -1.91 -25.97
C LYS A 47 18.78 -2.07 -26.35
N GLU A 48 19.65 -2.36 -25.39
CA GLU A 48 21.09 -2.50 -25.63
C GLU A 48 21.41 -3.73 -26.50
N ASN A 49 20.68 -4.83 -26.36
CA ASN A 49 20.90 -6.04 -27.17
C ASN A 49 20.41 -5.89 -28.62
N ILE A 50 19.29 -5.18 -28.84
CA ILE A 50 18.78 -4.94 -30.21
C ILE A 50 19.72 -4.01 -30.99
N GLN A 51 20.35 -3.03 -30.32
CA GLN A 51 21.27 -2.11 -30.97
C GLN A 51 22.66 -2.72 -31.21
N LYS A 52 23.09 -3.71 -30.42
CA LYS A 52 24.33 -4.48 -30.65
C LYS A 52 24.20 -5.53 -31.77
N MET A 53 22.98 -5.89 -32.16
CA MET A 53 22.72 -6.82 -33.28
C MET A 53 22.52 -6.11 -34.64
N LYS A 54 22.63 -4.78 -34.68
CA LYS A 54 22.63 -3.99 -35.93
C LYS A 54 24.04 -3.53 -36.26
#